data_AF-A0A938C380-F1
#
_entry.id   AF-A0A938C380-F1
#
_cell.length_a   1.000
_cell.length_b   1.000
_cell.length_c   1.000
_cell.angle_alpha   90.00
_cell.angle_beta   90.00
_cell.angle_gamma   90.00
#
_symmetry.space_group_name_H-M   'P 1'
#
loop_
_entity.id
_entity.type
_entity.pdbx_description
1 polymer ?
#
loop_
_entity_poly.entity_id
_entity_poly.type
_entity_poly.pdbx_seq_one_letter_code
_entity_poly.pdbx_strand_id
1 'polypeptide(L)' 'MKYILIVLLSAGGGSGLSLWNQPALMSAEFDDLTACEAAIKTVRELERKTPLERTSIAAACVPSRSTPTMSKPVN' A
#
# COMPACT_ATOMS: atom_id res chain seq x y z
N MET A 1 -13.08 7.83 11.23
CA MET A 1 -11.62 7.72 11.48
C MET A 1 -11.01 7.40 10.12
N LYS A 2 -9.96 8.10 9.70
CA LYS A 2 -9.38 7.90 8.37
C LYS A 2 -8.44 6.68 8.34
N TYR A 3 -8.33 6.04 7.20
CA TYR A 3 -7.48 4.88 6.95
C TYR A 3 -6.59 5.18 5.75
N ILE A 4 -5.35 4.69 5.78
CA ILE A 4 -4.41 4.80 4.67
C ILE A 4 -4.19 3.38 4.13
N LEU A 5 -4.49 3.21 2.85
CA LEU A 5 -4.05 2.06 2.10
C LEU A 5 -2.59 2.28 1.70
N ILE A 6 -1.73 1.31 1.99
CA ILE A 6 -0.36 1.25 1.52
C ILE A 6 -0.25 0.06 0.57
N VAL A 7 0.26 0.29 -0.64
CA VAL A 7 0.53 -0.75 -1.63
C VAL A 7 2.01 -0.72 -1.99
N LEU A 8 2.67 -1.87 -1.85
CA LEU A 8 4.03 -2.12 -2.26
C LEU A 8 4.03 -3.04 -3.47
N LEU A 9 4.60 -2.58 -4.58
CA LEU A 9 4.75 -3.34 -5.82
C LEU A 9 6.23 -3.64 -6.03
N SER A 10 6.59 -4.92 -6.16
CA SER A 10 7.95 -5.35 -6.52
C SER A 10 7.87 -6.22 -7.77
N ALA A 11 8.67 -5.97 -8.80
CA ALA A 11 8.78 -6.86 -9.96
C ALA A 11 10.22 -7.32 -10.16
N GLY A 12 10.47 -8.62 -10.15
CA GLY A 12 11.78 -9.21 -10.41
C GLY A 12 12.09 -9.23 -11.91
N GLY A 13 12.92 -8.30 -12.37
CA GLY A 13 13.20 -8.06 -13.79
C GLY A 13 13.71 -9.29 -14.57
N GLY A 14 13.06 -9.57 -15.69
CA GLY A 14 13.62 -10.33 -16.82
C GLY A 14 14.40 -9.39 -17.75
N SER A 15 15.52 -9.88 -18.28
CA SER A 15 16.51 -9.16 -19.08
C SER A 15 15.91 -8.17 -20.09
N GLY A 16 16.19 -6.87 -19.91
CA GLY A 16 15.98 -5.85 -20.94
C GLY A 16 15.60 -4.46 -20.44
N LEU A 17 14.98 -4.34 -19.25
CA LEU A 17 14.50 -3.06 -18.72
C LEU A 17 14.83 -2.93 -17.22
N SER A 18 16.00 -2.36 -16.92
CA SER A 18 16.52 -2.09 -15.57
C SER A 18 15.73 -1.05 -14.75
N LEU A 19 14.41 -0.94 -14.90
CA LEU A 19 13.60 0.11 -14.28
C LEU A 19 12.72 -0.36 -13.10
N TRP A 20 12.64 -1.65 -12.81
CA TRP A 20 11.80 -2.19 -11.74
C TRP A 20 12.58 -2.85 -10.58
N ASN A 21 13.87 -2.54 -10.45
CA ASN A 21 14.65 -3.01 -9.29
C ASN A 21 14.36 -2.25 -7.99
N GLN A 22 13.48 -1.24 -8.02
CA GLN A 22 13.04 -0.52 -6.82
C GLN A 22 11.57 -0.82 -6.55
N PRO A 23 11.22 -1.23 -5.32
CA PRO A 23 9.83 -1.40 -4.95
C PRO A 23 9.10 -0.06 -5.06
N ALA A 24 7.99 -0.03 -5.78
CA ALA A 24 7.13 1.14 -5.84
C ALA A 24 6.19 1.13 -4.65
N LEU A 25 6.15 2.24 -3.91
CA LEU A 25 5.24 2.44 -2.79
C LEU A 25 4.18 3.47 -3.17
N MET A 26 2.92 3.10 -3.02
CA MET A 26 1.77 3.97 -3.24
C MET A 26 0.92 4.03 -1.98
N SER A 27 0.33 5.20 -1.71
CA SER A 27 -0.59 5.39 -0.59
C SER A 27 -1.85 6.12 -1.02
N ALA A 28 -2.99 5.72 -0.47
CA ALA A 28 -4.28 6.38 -0.68
C ALA A 28 -5.03 6.49 0.65
N GLU A 29 -5.71 7.62 0.87
CA GLU A 29 -6.51 7.85 2.08
C GLU A 29 -7.98 7.51 1.84
N PHE A 30 -8.61 6.90 2.84
CA PHE A 30 -10.00 6.47 2.87
C PHE A 30 -10.67 6.96 4.15
N ASP A 31 -11.94 7.34 4.08
CA ASP A 31 -12.69 7.81 5.26
C ASP A 31 -13.19 6.67 6.16
N ASP A 32 -13.23 5.44 5.64
CA ASP A 32 -13.71 4.26 6.33
C ASP A 32 -12.86 3.00 6.05
N LEU A 33 -12.89 2.06 6.98
CA LEU A 33 -12.12 0.81 6.89
C LEU A 33 -12.62 -0.08 5.75
N THR A 34 -13.94 -0.11 5.54
CA THR A 34 -14.57 -1.01 4.56
C THR A 34 -14.18 -0.63 3.13
N ALA A 35 -14.11 0.67 2.79
CA ALA A 35 -13.63 1.15 1.51
C ALA A 35 -12.12 0.86 1.33
N CYS A 36 -11.33 1.00 2.38
CA CYS A 36 -9.91 0.64 2.35
C CYS A 36 -9.71 -0.87 2.09
N GLU A 37 -10.46 -1.73 2.78
CA GLU A 37 -10.41 -3.18 2.58
C GLU A 37 -10.94 -3.60 1.19
N ALA A 38 -11.97 -2.92 0.68
CA ALA A 38 -12.46 -3.14 -0.68
C ALA A 38 -11.36 -2.83 -1.71
N ALA A 39 -10.59 -1.76 -1.51
CA ALA A 39 -9.46 -1.44 -2.36
C ALA A 39 -8.34 -2.49 -2.29
N ILE A 40 -8.03 -3.07 -1.11
CA ILE A 40 -7.11 -4.21 -1.00
C ILE A 40 -7.57 -5.38 -1.87
N LYS A 41 -8.88 -5.69 -1.82
CA LYS A 41 -9.45 -6.79 -2.60
C LYS A 41 -9.28 -6.55 -4.10
N THR A 42 -9.51 -5.33 -4.58
CA THR A 42 -9.28 -4.95 -5.97
C THR A 42 -7.80 -5.11 -6.37
N VAL A 43 -6.87 -4.67 -5.52
CA VAL A 43 -5.42 -4.81 -5.77
C VAL A 43 -5.03 -6.29 -5.90
N ARG A 44 -5.52 -7.16 -5.03
CA ARG A 44 -5.27 -8.62 -5.10
C ARG A 44 -5.90 -9.26 -6.33
N GLU A 45 -7.08 -8.81 -6.74
CA GLU A 45 -7.70 -9.30 -7.95
C GLU A 45 -6.92 -8.89 -9.21
N LEU A 46 -6.35 -7.68 -9.21
CA LEU A 46 -5.46 -7.19 -10.25
C LEU A 46 -4.18 -8.03 -10.30
N GLU A 47 -3.58 -8.34 -9.15
CA GLU A 47 -2.41 -9.23 -9.05
C GLU A 47 -2.69 -10.59 -9.71
N ARG A 48 -3.85 -11.20 -9.41
CA ARG A 48 -4.25 -12.49 -9.97
C ARG A 48 -4.50 -12.44 -11.48
N LYS A 49 -5.04 -11.32 -11.99
CA LYS A 49 -5.37 -11.16 -13.42
C LYS A 49 -4.18 -10.75 -14.28
N THR A 50 -3.12 -10.23 -13.66
CA THR A 50 -1.97 -9.73 -14.42
C THR A 50 -0.86 -10.78 -14.40
N PRO A 51 -0.58 -11.47 -15.53
CA PRO A 51 0.48 -12.46 -15.62
C PRO A 51 1.84 -11.76 -15.71
N LEU A 52 2.24 -11.06 -14.65
CA LEU A 52 3.59 -10.53 -14.53
C LEU A 52 4.42 -11.57 -13.80
N GLU A 53 5.25 -12.29 -14.55
CA GLU A 53 6.26 -13.16 -13.95
C GLU A 53 7.06 -12.34 -12.93
N ARG A 54 7.04 -12.79 -11.67
CA ARG A 54 7.78 -12.20 -10.54
C ARG A 54 7.29 -10.83 -10.05
N THR A 55 6.02 -10.48 -10.22
CA THR A 55 5.44 -9.35 -9.46
C THR A 55 4.88 -9.83 -8.14
N SER A 56 5.28 -9.19 -7.04
CA SER A 56 4.72 -9.39 -5.71
C SER A 56 4.06 -8.08 -5.25
N ILE A 57 2.79 -8.17 -4.88
CA ILE A 57 2.03 -7.04 -4.38
C ILE A 57 1.69 -7.26 -2.91
N ALA A 58 2.09 -6.32 -2.05
CA ALA A 58 1.65 -6.28 -0.65
C ALA A 58 0.74 -5.06 -0.47
N ALA A 59 -0.43 -5.26 0.14
CA ALA A 59 -1.38 -4.19 0.42
C ALA A 59 -1.89 -4.27 1.86
N ALA A 60 -1.92 -3.14 2.56
CA ALA A 60 -2.36 -3.05 3.95
C ALA A 60 -3.13 -1.76 4.22
N CYS A 61 -4.16 -1.86 5.06
CA CYS A 61 -4.89 -0.71 5.58
C CYS A 61 -4.38 -0.41 6.98
N VAL A 62 -3.87 0.81 7.16
CA VAL A 62 -3.42 1.30 8.47
C VAL A 62 -4.34 2.44 8.92
N PRO A 63 -4.75 2.50 10.19
CA PRO A 63 -5.48 3.66 10.69
C PRO A 63 -4.58 4.89 10.60
N SER A 64 -5.07 5.95 9.94
CA SER A 64 -4.45 7.27 9.96
C SER A 64 -4.66 7.82 11.37
N ARG A 65 -3.73 7.50 12.28
CA ARG A 65 -3.76 8.09 13.61
C ARG A 65 -3.52 9.58 13.42
N SER A 66 -4.54 10.40 13.70
CA SER A 66 -4.29 11.80 14.06
C SER A 66 -3.18 11.78 15.11
N THR A 67 -2.08 12.45 14.81
CA THR A 67 -0.91 12.65 15.66
C THR A 67 -1.28 12.63 17.15
N PRO A 68 -0.57 11.89 18.03
CA PRO A 68 -0.71 12.17 19.46
C PRO A 68 -0.35 13.63 19.66
N THR A 69 -1.34 14.43 20.04
CA THR A 69 -1.13 15.81 20.47
C THR A 69 -0.05 15.75 21.54
N MET A 70 1.05 16.44 21.29
CA MET A 70 2.18 16.59 22.20
C MET A 70 1.67 17.20 23.50
N SER A 71 1.30 16.36 24.48
CA SER A 71 1.02 16.80 25.84
C SER A 71 2.38 17.15 26.46
N LYS A 72 2.62 18.45 26.62
CA LYS A 72 3.76 19.09 27.28
C LYS A 72 4.43 18.24 28.36
N PRO A 73 5.78 18.28 28.49
CA PRO A 73 6.41 17.83 29.73
C PRO A 73 5.95 18.75 30.87
N VAL A 74 5.39 18.14 31.92
CA VAL A 74 5.28 18.76 33.24
C VAL A 74 6.66 18.63 33.89
N ASN A 75 7.42 19.72 33.90
CA ASN A 75 8.34 20.06 34.99
C ASN A 75 8.68 21.56 34.92
#